data_AF-X0XVY3-F1
#
_entry.id   AF-X0XVY3-F1
#
_cell.length_a   1.000
_cell.length_b   1.000
_cell.length_c   1.000
_cell.angle_alpha   90.00
_cell.angle_beta   90.00
_cell.angle_gamma   90.00
#
_symmetry.space_group_name_H-M   'P 1'
#
loop_
_entity.id
_entity.type
_entity.pdbx_description
1 polymer ?
#
loop_
_entity_poly.entity_id
_entity_poly.type
_entity_poly.pdbx_seq_one_letter_code
_entity_poly.pdbx_strand_id
1 'polypeptide(L)'
;MILFLTILSAAALMLGLALLFTITLSVAKVRLHVETDPRIERINDILPGANCGGCGAAGCSSFARSVVEGKMPADGCPVGGPDTSALIADIMGIELSAGHPLRPVVRCQARASDRLGRATYSSIDTCTEANVVPGLQACTYGCLGFGDCVVACRYDAIRMVDGLPVVDYQKCTNCGACSRACPRNMIARVPFSQAGMYAVACNNHDPGRA
;
A
#
# COMPACT_ATOMS: atom_id res chain seq x y z
N MET A 1 36.55 -9.76 -57.12
CA MET A 1 35.18 -10.17 -57.50
C MET A 1 34.43 -10.83 -56.34
N ILE A 2 34.95 -11.91 -55.75
CA ILE A 2 34.29 -12.64 -54.64
C ILE A 2 34.03 -11.75 -53.41
N LEU A 3 35.02 -10.95 -52.98
CA LEU A 3 34.88 -10.04 -51.83
C LEU A 3 33.78 -8.97 -52.00
N PHE A 4 33.61 -8.45 -53.22
CA PHE A 4 32.59 -7.43 -53.47
C PHE A 4 31.19 -8.03 -53.48
N LEU A 5 31.06 -9.26 -54.00
CA LEU A 5 29.82 -10.03 -53.99
C LEU A 5 29.39 -10.42 -52.56
N THR A 6 30.33 -10.79 -51.69
CA THR A 6 30.04 -11.13 -50.28
C THR A 6 29.63 -9.90 -49.47
N ILE A 7 30.26 -8.74 -49.71
CA ILE A 7 29.86 -7.49 -49.05
C ILE A 7 28.46 -7.07 -49.48
N LEU A 8 28.15 -7.17 -50.77
CA LEU A 8 26.84 -6.79 -51.30
C LEU A 8 25.72 -7.71 -50.81
N SER A 9 25.96 -9.03 -50.75
CA SER A 9 24.96 -9.98 -50.22
C SER A 9 24.74 -9.82 -48.72
N ALA A 10 25.79 -9.54 -47.93
CA ALA A 10 25.67 -9.22 -46.51
C ALA A 10 24.88 -7.94 -46.27
N ALA A 11 25.15 -6.88 -47.04
CA ALA A 11 24.41 -5.62 -46.96
C ALA A 11 22.93 -5.80 -47.34
N ALA A 12 22.65 -6.57 -48.39
CA ALA A 12 21.28 -6.87 -48.82
C ALA A 12 20.49 -7.66 -47.76
N LEU A 13 21.12 -8.65 -47.12
CA LEU A 13 20.52 -9.41 -46.02
C LEU A 13 20.18 -8.53 -44.82
N MET A 14 21.12 -7.65 -44.42
CA MET A 14 20.90 -6.72 -43.31
C MET A 14 19.78 -5.72 -43.60
N LEU A 15 19.74 -5.17 -44.83
CA LEU A 15 18.67 -4.27 -45.26
C LEU A 15 17.30 -4.97 -45.30
N GLY A 16 17.26 -6.20 -45.82
CA GLY A 16 16.04 -7.01 -45.88
C GLY A 16 15.48 -7.31 -44.48
N LEU A 17 16.36 -7.67 -43.53
CA LEU A 17 15.96 -7.92 -42.15
C LEU A 17 15.49 -6.64 -41.44
N ALA A 18 16.16 -5.50 -41.68
CA ALA A 18 15.75 -4.21 -41.15
C ALA A 18 14.36 -3.80 -41.65
N LEU A 19 14.08 -3.97 -42.95
CA LEU A 19 12.77 -3.71 -43.54
C LEU A 19 11.71 -4.64 -42.97
N LEU A 20 12.01 -5.94 -42.86
CA LEU A 20 11.11 -6.94 -42.28
C LEU A 20 10.70 -6.53 -40.85
N PHE A 21 11.67 -6.22 -39.98
CA PHE A 21 11.38 -5.81 -38.60
C PHE A 21 10.66 -4.48 -38.53
N THR A 22 11.03 -3.50 -39.34
CA THR A 22 10.39 -2.17 -39.35
C THR A 22 8.93 -2.27 -39.76
N ILE A 23 8.62 -3.04 -40.81
CA ILE A 23 7.24 -3.26 -41.26
C ILE A 23 6.46 -4.01 -40.18
N THR A 24 7.04 -5.07 -39.62
CA THR A 24 6.37 -5.88 -38.59
C THR A 24 6.05 -5.06 -37.34
N LEU A 25 7.00 -4.28 -36.84
CA LEU A 25 6.80 -3.40 -35.67
C LEU A 25 5.84 -2.25 -35.96
N SER A 26 5.86 -1.69 -37.18
CA SER A 26 4.91 -0.63 -37.58
C SER A 26 3.48 -1.16 -37.62
N VAL A 27 3.28 -2.36 -38.20
CA VAL A 27 1.97 -3.02 -38.19
C VAL A 27 1.53 -3.35 -36.77
N ALA A 28 2.44 -3.88 -35.94
CA ALA A 28 2.15 -4.18 -34.54
C ALA A 28 1.74 -2.93 -33.76
N LYS A 29 2.45 -1.79 -33.93
CA LYS A 29 2.12 -0.51 -33.28
C LYS A 29 0.70 -0.06 -33.61
N VAL A 30 0.30 -0.13 -34.88
CA VAL A 30 -1.03 0.32 -35.31
C VAL A 30 -2.12 -0.65 -34.87
N ARG A 31 -1.88 -1.97 -34.99
CA ARG A 31 -2.87 -3.00 -34.63
C ARG A 31 -3.06 -3.18 -33.12
N LEU A 32 -2.03 -2.92 -32.32
CA LEU A 32 -2.03 -3.11 -30.87
C LEU A 32 -2.04 -1.79 -30.09
N HIS A 33 -2.29 -0.65 -30.76
CA HIS A 33 -2.41 0.62 -30.06
C HIS A 33 -3.62 0.58 -29.12
N VAL A 34 -3.37 0.80 -27.83
CA VAL A 34 -4.42 0.95 -26.83
C VAL A 34 -4.58 2.44 -26.58
N GLU A 35 -5.76 2.97 -26.91
CA GLU A 35 -6.13 4.35 -26.59
C GLU A 35 -6.11 4.53 -25.07
N THR A 36 -5.24 5.40 -24.58
CA THR A 36 -5.13 5.76 -23.16
C THR A 36 -5.64 7.18 -22.96
N ASP A 37 -6.56 7.36 -22.00
CA ASP A 37 -7.03 8.69 -21.62
C ASP A 37 -5.85 9.53 -21.06
N PRO A 38 -5.58 10.73 -21.61
CA PRO A 38 -4.47 11.57 -21.18
C PRO A 38 -4.57 12.04 -19.73
N ARG A 39 -5.74 11.92 -19.08
CA ARG A 39 -5.89 12.13 -17.63
C ARG A 39 -5.12 11.09 -16.82
N ILE A 40 -4.96 9.87 -17.31
CA ILE A 40 -4.28 8.79 -16.58
C ILE A 40 -2.80 9.16 -16.37
N GLU A 41 -2.12 9.61 -17.42
CA GLU A 41 -0.71 10.05 -17.32
C GLU A 41 -0.59 11.27 -16.41
N ARG A 42 -1.44 12.29 -16.60
CA ARG A 42 -1.45 13.49 -15.74
C ARG A 42 -1.63 13.17 -14.26
N ILE A 43 -2.55 12.26 -13.92
CA ILE A 43 -2.75 11.81 -12.54
C ILE A 43 -1.53 11.02 -12.06
N ASN A 44 -0.99 10.12 -12.89
CA ASN A 44 0.15 9.31 -12.50
C ASN A 44 1.40 10.15 -12.17
N ASP A 45 1.62 11.26 -12.88
CA ASP A 45 2.76 12.15 -12.67
C ASP A 45 2.70 12.95 -11.36
N ILE A 46 1.50 13.26 -10.88
CA ILE A 46 1.30 13.96 -9.58
C ILE A 46 1.24 13.00 -8.38
N LEU A 47 1.12 11.69 -8.62
CA LEU A 47 1.11 10.72 -7.54
C LEU A 47 2.51 10.59 -6.90
N PRO A 48 2.60 10.26 -5.60
CA PRO A 48 3.88 10.10 -4.91
C PRO A 48 4.79 8.96 -5.43
N GLY A 49 4.37 8.17 -6.42
CA GLY A 49 5.15 7.04 -6.96
C GLY A 49 5.43 5.88 -5.98
N ALA A 50 4.85 5.90 -4.77
CA ALA A 50 5.22 5.00 -3.69
C ALA A 50 4.80 3.52 -3.89
N ASN A 51 3.87 3.22 -4.80
CA ASN A 51 3.37 1.88 -5.11
C ASN A 51 3.06 1.02 -3.86
N CYS A 52 2.48 1.63 -2.82
CA CYS A 52 2.34 1.01 -1.50
C CYS A 52 1.06 0.18 -1.31
N GLY A 53 0.13 0.21 -2.28
CA GLY A 53 -1.17 -0.46 -2.19
C GLY A 53 -2.11 0.07 -1.10
N GLY A 54 -1.82 1.22 -0.49
CA GLY A 54 -2.62 1.78 0.61
C GLY A 54 -4.06 2.13 0.22
N CYS A 55 -4.26 2.51 -1.04
CA CYS A 55 -5.55 2.78 -1.67
C CYS A 55 -6.29 1.51 -2.17
N GLY A 56 -5.67 0.33 -2.08
CA GLY A 56 -6.22 -0.93 -2.59
C GLY A 56 -5.91 -1.24 -4.06
N ALA A 57 -5.28 -0.31 -4.79
CA ALA A 57 -4.79 -0.56 -6.15
C ALA A 57 -3.43 -1.28 -6.15
N ALA A 58 -3.11 -2.00 -7.23
CA ALA A 58 -1.84 -2.73 -7.37
C ALA A 58 -0.60 -1.81 -7.43
N GLY A 59 -0.79 -0.56 -7.88
CA GLY A 59 0.24 0.46 -8.00
C GLY A 59 -0.34 1.83 -8.37
N CYS A 60 0.52 2.86 -8.41
CA CYS A 60 0.12 4.25 -8.68
C CYS A 60 -0.56 4.40 -10.05
N SER A 61 -0.03 3.77 -11.10
CA SER A 61 -0.62 3.79 -12.44
C SER A 61 -2.01 3.13 -12.49
N SER A 62 -2.19 2.03 -11.77
CA SER A 62 -3.49 1.36 -11.66
C SER A 62 -4.50 2.19 -10.87
N PHE A 63 -4.06 2.94 -9.85
CA PHE A 63 -4.89 3.90 -9.14
C PHE A 63 -5.33 5.03 -10.06
N ALA A 64 -4.39 5.66 -10.78
CA ALA A 64 -4.67 6.72 -11.74
C ALA A 64 -5.73 6.30 -12.77
N ARG A 65 -5.56 5.11 -13.36
CA ARG A 65 -6.55 4.52 -14.27
C ARG A 65 -7.91 4.30 -13.59
N SER A 66 -7.92 3.74 -12.39
CA SER A 66 -9.18 3.45 -11.67
C SER A 66 -9.94 4.71 -11.29
N VAL A 67 -9.25 5.82 -11.00
CA VAL A 67 -9.86 7.13 -10.75
C VAL A 67 -10.52 7.66 -12.02
N VAL A 68 -9.82 7.63 -13.16
CA VAL A 68 -10.38 8.08 -14.45
C VAL A 68 -11.59 7.25 -14.87
N GLU A 69 -11.55 5.94 -14.61
CA GLU A 69 -12.67 5.02 -14.86
C GLU A 69 -13.82 5.13 -13.83
N GLY A 70 -13.71 5.99 -12.81
CA GLY A 70 -14.72 6.18 -11.77
C GLY A 70 -14.85 5.01 -10.79
N LYS A 71 -13.88 4.08 -10.76
CA LYS A 71 -13.85 2.91 -9.87
C LYS A 71 -13.23 3.20 -8.52
N MET A 72 -12.50 4.30 -8.38
CA MET A 72 -11.88 4.75 -7.13
C MET A 72 -12.06 6.26 -6.97
N PRO A 73 -12.18 6.75 -5.72
CA PRO A 73 -12.35 8.17 -5.48
C PRO A 73 -11.02 8.92 -5.66
N ALA A 74 -11.10 10.19 -6.05
CA ALA A 74 -9.93 11.05 -6.31
C ALA A 74 -9.11 11.34 -5.04
N ASP A 75 -9.73 11.31 -3.87
CA ASP A 75 -9.08 11.44 -2.56
C ASP A 75 -8.57 10.10 -1.99
N GLY A 76 -8.58 9.04 -2.80
CA GLY A 76 -8.26 7.69 -2.36
C GLY A 76 -6.78 7.42 -2.05
N CYS A 77 -5.86 8.36 -2.35
CA CYS A 77 -4.42 8.16 -2.14
C CYS A 77 -3.99 8.58 -0.73
N PRO A 78 -3.76 7.65 0.21
CA PRO A 78 -3.45 8.01 1.59
C PRO A 78 -2.10 8.72 1.74
N VAL A 79 -1.12 8.38 0.88
CA VAL A 79 0.24 8.93 0.94
C VAL A 79 0.30 10.34 0.35
N GLY A 80 -0.46 10.61 -0.72
CA GLY A 80 -0.50 11.93 -1.35
C GLY A 80 -1.27 12.95 -0.53
N GLY A 81 -2.24 12.49 0.26
CA GLY A 81 -3.00 13.36 1.16
C GLY A 81 -3.86 14.38 0.41
N PRO A 82 -4.29 15.46 1.10
CA PRO A 82 -5.22 16.43 0.54
C PRO A 82 -4.66 17.20 -0.66
N ASP A 83 -3.35 17.50 -0.67
CA ASP A 83 -2.72 18.27 -1.75
C ASP A 83 -2.76 17.51 -3.08
N THR A 84 -2.36 16.23 -3.08
CA THR A 84 -2.50 15.38 -4.27
C THR A 84 -3.97 15.20 -4.65
N SER A 85 -4.86 15.07 -3.67
CA SER A 85 -6.30 14.87 -3.92
C SER A 85 -6.90 16.08 -4.65
N ALA A 86 -6.55 17.31 -4.25
CA ALA A 86 -6.99 18.54 -4.91
C ALA A 86 -6.53 18.60 -6.37
N LEU A 87 -5.25 18.26 -6.63
CA LEU A 87 -4.72 18.22 -8.00
C LEU A 87 -5.43 17.16 -8.87
N ILE A 88 -5.75 15.99 -8.31
CA ILE A 88 -6.53 14.96 -9.01
C ILE A 88 -7.94 15.48 -9.31
N ALA A 89 -8.57 16.17 -8.36
CA ALA A 89 -9.91 16.74 -8.52
C ALA A 89 -9.96 17.78 -9.64
N ASP A 90 -8.95 18.65 -9.74
CA ASP A 90 -8.80 19.62 -10.82
C ASP A 90 -8.67 18.95 -12.19
N ILE A 91 -7.88 17.87 -12.29
CA ILE A 91 -7.73 17.10 -13.54
C ILE A 91 -9.05 16.41 -13.93
N MET A 92 -9.79 15.92 -12.94
CA MET A 92 -11.06 15.22 -13.13
C MET A 92 -12.25 16.17 -13.32
N GLY A 93 -12.10 17.46 -12.99
CA GLY A 93 -13.17 18.45 -13.02
C GLY A 93 -14.27 18.18 -12.00
N ILE A 94 -13.90 17.64 -10.83
CA ILE A 94 -14.86 17.30 -9.76
C ILE A 94 -14.57 18.10 -8.49
N GLU A 95 -15.60 18.38 -7.70
CA GLU A 95 -15.43 18.94 -6.36
C GLU A 95 -15.23 17.80 -5.34
N LEU A 96 -14.24 17.96 -4.46
CA LEU A 96 -14.02 17.04 -3.35
C LEU A 96 -14.79 17.51 -2.12
N SER A 97 -15.59 16.61 -1.54
CA SER A 97 -16.09 16.80 -0.19
C SER A 97 -14.97 16.55 0.82
N ALA A 98 -14.77 17.47 1.77
CA ALA A 98 -13.75 17.30 2.80
C ALA A 98 -14.01 16.04 3.65
N GLY A 99 -13.21 14.99 3.42
CA GLY A 99 -13.19 13.79 4.24
C GLY A 99 -12.34 13.98 5.50
N HIS A 100 -12.56 13.12 6.50
CA HIS A 100 -11.72 13.09 7.69
C HIS A 100 -10.50 12.19 7.47
N PRO A 101 -9.28 12.63 7.86
CA PRO A 101 -8.10 11.80 7.71
C PRO A 101 -8.26 10.53 8.55
N LEU A 102 -8.04 9.36 7.95
CA LEU A 102 -7.97 8.14 8.73
C LEU A 102 -6.64 8.10 9.48
N ARG A 103 -6.67 7.60 10.72
CA ARG A 103 -5.46 7.32 11.50
C ARG A 103 -5.51 5.89 12.03
N PRO A 104 -4.35 5.22 12.14
CA PRO A 104 -4.30 3.92 12.78
C PRO A 104 -4.47 4.05 14.29
N VAL A 105 -5.36 3.24 14.85
CA VAL A 105 -5.61 3.09 16.29
C VAL A 105 -5.25 1.67 16.69
N VAL A 106 -4.35 1.54 17.64
CA VAL A 106 -3.98 0.25 18.24
C VAL A 106 -5.03 -0.12 19.27
N ARG A 107 -5.75 -1.22 19.03
CA ARG A 107 -6.83 -1.73 19.88
C ARG A 107 -6.33 -2.71 20.95
N CYS A 108 -5.17 -2.41 21.55
CA CYS A 108 -4.67 -3.08 22.74
C CYS A 108 -3.99 -2.06 23.65
N GLN A 109 -4.29 -2.12 24.94
CA GLN A 109 -3.62 -1.31 25.98
C GLN A 109 -2.95 -2.15 27.07
N ALA A 110 -2.94 -3.48 26.94
CA ALA A 110 -2.23 -4.35 27.88
C ALA A 110 -0.72 -4.22 27.64
N ARG A 111 0.01 -3.67 28.61
CA ARG A 111 1.47 -3.63 28.59
C ARG A 111 2.03 -5.03 28.70
N ALA A 112 3.32 -5.21 28.38
CA ALA A 112 3.99 -6.49 28.50
C ALA A 112 3.83 -7.11 29.91
N SER A 113 3.85 -6.28 30.96
CA SER A 113 3.63 -6.70 32.36
C SER A 113 2.22 -7.21 32.64
N ASP A 114 1.22 -6.70 31.93
CA ASP A 114 -0.19 -6.99 32.18
C ASP A 114 -0.68 -8.23 31.39
N ARG A 115 0.16 -8.71 30.46
CA ARG A 115 -0.15 -9.87 29.62
C ARG A 115 0.10 -11.15 30.39
N LEU A 116 -0.99 -11.85 30.70
CA LEU A 116 -0.88 -13.22 31.20
C LEU A 116 -0.44 -14.17 30.09
N GLY A 117 0.84 -14.51 30.05
CA GLY A 117 1.38 -15.57 29.20
C GLY A 117 0.88 -16.95 29.67
N ARG A 118 0.56 -17.82 28.72
CA ARG A 118 0.09 -19.20 29.01
C ARG A 118 1.03 -20.27 28.45
N ALA A 119 1.86 -19.93 27.47
CA ALA A 119 2.90 -20.80 26.93
C ALA A 119 4.20 -20.01 26.73
N THR A 120 5.33 -20.70 26.73
CA THR A 120 6.63 -20.11 26.40
C THR A 120 6.81 -20.11 24.89
N TYR A 121 7.22 -18.96 24.33
CA TYR A 121 7.63 -18.84 22.93
C TYR A 121 9.11 -18.52 22.85
N SER A 122 9.85 -19.32 22.08
CA SER A 122 11.31 -19.18 21.93
C SER A 122 11.75 -19.39 20.48
N SER A 123 10.88 -19.04 19.53
CA SER A 123 11.14 -19.17 18.09
C SER A 123 11.47 -17.80 17.48
N ILE A 124 11.12 -17.58 16.22
CA ILE A 124 11.39 -16.35 15.48
C ILE A 124 10.55 -15.21 16.05
N ASP A 125 11.15 -14.07 16.37
CA ASP A 125 10.46 -12.92 16.97
C ASP A 125 9.57 -12.17 15.97
N THR A 126 8.50 -12.82 15.50
CA THR A 126 7.48 -12.28 14.59
C THR A 126 6.08 -12.59 15.11
N CYS A 127 5.18 -11.61 14.96
CA CYS A 127 3.78 -11.74 15.38
C CYS A 127 3.09 -12.83 14.57
N THR A 128 3.46 -12.99 13.30
CA THR A 128 2.86 -13.99 12.40
C THR A 128 3.07 -15.41 12.91
N GLU A 129 4.32 -15.79 13.20
CA GLU A 129 4.68 -17.10 13.74
C GLU A 129 4.14 -17.29 15.16
N ALA A 130 4.28 -16.27 16.02
CA ALA A 130 3.76 -16.33 17.37
C ALA A 130 2.23 -16.47 17.43
N ASN A 131 1.50 -15.97 16.42
CA ASN A 131 0.05 -16.08 16.35
C ASN A 131 -0.43 -17.51 16.06
N VAL A 132 0.41 -18.36 15.46
CA VAL A 132 0.07 -19.75 15.17
C VAL A 132 0.09 -20.61 16.45
N VAL A 133 0.83 -20.19 17.48
CA VAL A 133 0.95 -20.92 18.75
C VAL A 133 -0.33 -20.77 19.57
N PRO A 134 -1.11 -21.85 19.77
CA PRO A 134 -2.35 -21.77 20.52
C PRO A 134 -2.10 -21.41 21.98
N GLY A 135 -2.87 -20.47 22.50
CA GLY A 135 -2.81 -20.11 23.91
C GLY A 135 -1.47 -19.50 24.34
N LEU A 136 -0.76 -18.80 23.45
CA LEU A 136 0.47 -18.11 23.84
C LEU A 136 0.24 -17.06 24.95
N GLN A 137 -0.86 -16.31 24.83
CA GLN A 137 -1.32 -15.35 25.83
C GLN A 137 -2.79 -15.60 26.17
N ALA A 138 -3.21 -15.24 27.38
CA ALA A 138 -4.58 -15.43 27.85
C ALA A 138 -5.61 -14.66 27.01
N CYS A 139 -5.28 -13.44 26.59
CA CYS A 139 -6.12 -12.68 25.65
C CYS A 139 -5.76 -13.07 24.21
N THR A 140 -6.59 -13.90 23.57
CA THR A 140 -6.39 -14.33 22.19
C THR A 140 -6.44 -13.17 21.19
N TYR A 141 -7.11 -12.08 21.56
CA TYR A 141 -7.18 -10.88 20.72
C TYR A 141 -5.98 -9.96 20.92
N GLY A 142 -5.30 -9.96 22.07
CA GLY A 142 -4.28 -8.98 22.45
C GLY A 142 -3.06 -8.85 21.51
N CYS A 143 -2.33 -7.73 21.63
CA CYS A 143 -1.05 -7.55 20.93
C CYS A 143 -0.03 -8.59 21.41
N LEU A 144 0.74 -9.17 20.49
CA LEU A 144 1.80 -10.13 20.81
C LEU A 144 3.11 -9.45 21.23
N GLY A 145 3.41 -8.30 20.65
CA GLY A 145 4.57 -7.49 21.03
C GLY A 145 5.85 -7.69 20.19
N PHE A 146 5.82 -8.53 19.15
CA PHE A 146 7.00 -8.81 18.32
C PHE A 146 7.30 -7.76 17.24
N GLY A 147 6.35 -6.86 16.94
CA GLY A 147 6.67 -5.65 16.17
C GLY A 147 6.62 -5.75 14.63
N ASP A 148 5.94 -6.74 14.05
CA ASP A 148 5.74 -6.84 12.57
C ASP A 148 5.18 -5.52 11.98
N CYS A 149 4.33 -4.82 12.74
CA CYS A 149 3.80 -3.52 12.35
C CYS A 149 4.85 -2.40 12.28
N VAL A 150 5.91 -2.47 13.10
CA VAL A 150 7.06 -1.55 13.05
C VAL A 150 7.87 -1.84 11.78
N VAL A 151 8.18 -3.11 11.53
CA VAL A 151 8.92 -3.54 10.33
C VAL A 151 8.17 -3.16 9.04
N ALA A 152 6.84 -3.26 9.04
CA ALA A 152 6.01 -2.90 7.91
C ALA A 152 5.94 -1.37 7.64
N CYS A 153 6.31 -0.53 8.62
CA CYS A 153 6.19 0.92 8.50
C CYS A 153 7.42 1.52 7.79
N ARG A 154 7.25 1.95 6.53
CA ARG A 154 8.31 2.63 5.76
C ARG A 154 8.58 4.09 6.15
N TYR A 155 7.81 4.62 7.10
CA TYR A 155 7.86 6.03 7.52
C TYR A 155 8.33 6.19 8.97
N ASP A 156 8.81 5.11 9.60
CA ASP A 156 9.26 5.10 11.00
C ASP A 156 8.24 5.72 11.97
N ALA A 157 6.95 5.53 11.66
CA ALA A 157 5.84 6.11 12.40
C ALA A 157 5.37 5.22 13.56
N ILE A 158 5.96 4.04 13.77
CA ILE A 158 5.57 3.11 14.83
C ILE A 158 6.81 2.70 15.61
N ARG A 159 6.72 2.73 16.94
CA ARG A 159 7.76 2.24 17.85
C ARG A 159 7.16 1.32 18.90
N MET A 160 7.91 0.33 19.36
CA MET A 160 7.49 -0.51 20.48
C MET A 160 7.81 0.18 21.81
N VAL A 161 6.82 0.32 22.68
CA VAL A 161 6.95 0.85 24.04
C VAL A 161 6.19 -0.08 24.97
N ASP A 162 6.85 -0.64 25.98
CA ASP A 162 6.25 -1.59 26.93
C ASP A 162 5.51 -2.76 26.26
N GLY A 163 6.07 -3.26 25.15
CA GLY A 163 5.51 -4.34 24.35
C GLY A 163 4.30 -3.95 23.50
N LEU A 164 3.90 -2.67 23.44
CA LEU A 164 2.83 -2.16 22.59
C LEU A 164 3.37 -1.28 21.44
N PRO A 165 2.78 -1.35 20.24
CA PRO A 165 3.09 -0.39 19.19
C PRO A 165 2.46 0.96 19.52
N VAL A 166 3.27 2.01 19.52
CA VAL A 166 2.85 3.40 19.67
C VAL A 166 3.07 4.11 18.34
N VAL A 167 2.02 4.74 17.83
CA VAL A 167 2.05 5.45 16.54
C VAL A 167 2.39 6.92 16.76
N ASP A 168 3.37 7.42 16.01
CA ASP A 168 3.63 8.83 15.80
C ASP A 168 2.75 9.35 14.65
N TYR A 169 1.71 10.12 15.00
CA TYR A 169 0.78 10.67 14.02
C TYR A 169 1.37 11.80 13.17
N GLN A 170 2.52 12.38 13.54
CA GLN A 170 3.17 13.38 12.70
C GLN A 170 3.88 12.72 11.51
N LYS A 171 4.39 11.51 11.68
CA LYS A 171 5.07 10.74 10.62
C LYS A 171 4.12 9.82 9.84
N CYS A 172 2.97 9.47 10.42
CA CYS A 172 2.07 8.49 9.83
C CYS A 172 1.33 9.05 8.60
N THR A 173 1.55 8.42 7.44
CA THR A 173 0.85 8.70 6.17
C THR A 173 -0.42 7.88 5.96
N ASN A 174 -0.86 7.10 6.95
CA ASN A 174 -2.08 6.28 6.87
C ASN A 174 -2.13 5.29 5.67
N CYS A 175 -0.98 4.81 5.18
CA CYS A 175 -0.92 3.82 4.10
C CYS A 175 -1.51 2.44 4.45
N GLY A 176 -1.78 2.18 5.74
CA GLY A 176 -2.40 0.95 6.23
C GLY A 176 -1.50 -0.28 6.25
N ALA A 177 -0.20 -0.15 5.96
CA ALA A 177 0.75 -1.27 5.96
C ALA A 177 0.78 -2.00 7.31
N CYS A 178 0.80 -1.25 8.42
CA CYS A 178 0.77 -1.80 9.78
C CYS A 178 -0.50 -2.58 10.12
N SER A 179 -1.65 -2.15 9.58
CA SER A 179 -2.94 -2.84 9.75
C SER A 179 -2.91 -4.19 9.05
N ARG A 180 -2.40 -4.25 7.81
CA ARG A 180 -2.27 -5.50 7.03
C ARG A 180 -1.23 -6.46 7.61
N ALA A 181 -0.14 -5.94 8.18
CA ALA A 181 0.92 -6.75 8.77
C ALA A 181 0.54 -7.36 10.13
N CYS A 182 -0.52 -6.88 10.78
CA CYS A 182 -0.93 -7.40 12.09
C CYS A 182 -1.81 -8.65 11.92
N PRO A 183 -1.32 -9.87 12.28
CA PRO A 183 -2.10 -11.10 12.10
C PRO A 183 -3.36 -11.17 12.98
N ARG A 184 -3.43 -10.32 14.02
CA ARG A 184 -4.58 -10.20 14.93
C ARG A 184 -5.50 -9.02 14.61
N ASN A 185 -5.26 -8.31 13.51
CA ASN A 185 -6.07 -7.14 13.09
C ASN A 185 -6.25 -6.07 14.18
N MET A 186 -5.23 -5.88 15.02
CA MET A 186 -5.30 -4.99 16.20
C MET A 186 -5.12 -3.52 15.87
N ILE A 187 -4.68 -3.19 14.65
CA ILE A 187 -4.49 -1.81 14.21
C ILE A 187 -5.63 -1.48 13.25
N ALA A 188 -6.62 -0.74 13.75
CA ALA A 188 -7.78 -0.31 12.97
C ALA A 188 -7.54 1.07 12.38
N ARG A 189 -7.92 1.28 11.11
CA ARG A 189 -7.95 2.62 10.50
C ARG A 189 -9.28 3.28 10.84
N VAL A 190 -9.24 4.39 11.56
CA VAL A 190 -10.43 5.09 12.06
C VAL A 190 -10.44 6.52 11.51
N PRO A 191 -11.57 7.06 11.04
CA PRO A 191 -11.67 8.47 10.64
C PRO A 191 -11.61 9.40 11.85
N PHE A 192 -10.67 10.34 11.84
CA PHE A 192 -10.52 11.33 12.91
C PHE A 192 -11.23 12.62 12.49
N SER A 193 -12.42 12.87 13.03
CA SER A 193 -13.19 14.10 12.76
C SER A 193 -12.69 15.32 13.53
N GLN A 194 -11.93 15.10 14.59
CA GLN A 194 -11.42 16.15 15.49
C GLN A 194 -10.06 15.73 16.08
N ALA A 195 -9.28 16.71 16.57
CA ALA A 195 -7.93 16.47 17.09
C ALA A 195 -7.89 15.52 18.30
N GLY A 196 -8.89 15.61 19.18
CA GLY A 196 -9.07 14.68 20.31
C GLY A 196 -10.23 13.73 20.03
N MET A 197 -9.93 12.52 19.57
CA MET A 197 -10.97 11.50 19.39
C MET A 197 -10.86 10.40 20.45
N TYR A 198 -12.00 10.00 21.00
CA TYR A 198 -12.08 8.77 21.77
C TYR A 198 -12.16 7.60 20.80
N ALA A 199 -11.22 6.68 20.91
CA ALA A 199 -11.23 5.44 20.14
C ALA A 199 -11.14 4.26 21.11
N VAL A 200 -11.90 3.20 20.81
CA VAL A 200 -11.90 1.98 21.63
C VAL A 200 -10.54 1.31 21.50
N ALA A 201 -9.78 1.30 22.60
CA ALA A 201 -8.42 0.78 22.65
C ALA A 201 -8.34 -0.72 23.01
N CYS A 202 -9.48 -1.41 23.07
CA CYS A 202 -9.56 -2.84 23.36
C CYS A 202 -10.34 -3.56 22.25
N ASN A 203 -9.77 -4.63 21.71
CA ASN A 203 -10.41 -5.51 20.72
C ASN A 203 -10.82 -6.86 21.32
N ASN A 204 -10.95 -6.97 22.65
CA ASN A 204 -11.34 -8.22 23.26
C ASN A 204 -12.82 -8.51 22.95
N HIS A 205 -13.09 -9.70 22.40
CA HIS A 205 -14.45 -10.18 22.12
C HIS A 205 -14.91 -11.26 23.10
N ASP A 206 -14.09 -11.60 24.09
CA ASP A 206 -14.51 -12.51 25.16
C ASP A 206 -15.68 -11.91 25.94
N PRO A 207 -16.64 -12.73 26.39
CA PRO A 207 -17.74 -12.25 27.20
C PRO A 207 -17.18 -11.61 28.49
N GLY A 208 -17.64 -10.39 28.77
CA GLY A 208 -17.34 -9.73 30.04
C GLY A 208 -17.85 -10.59 31.19
N ARG A 209 -17.13 -10.55 32.33
CA ARG A 209 -17.65 -11.12 33.56
C ARG A 209 -18.82 -10.22 34.00
N ALA A 210 -20.04 -10.77 33.95
CA ALA A 210 -21.25 -10.10 34.43
C ALA A 210 -21.15 -9.76 35.92
#